data_AF-A0A0N0BF38-F1
#
_entry.id   AF-A0A0N0BF38-F1
#
_cell.length_a   1.000
_cell.length_b   1.000
_cell.length_c   1.000
_cell.angle_alpha   90.00
_cell.angle_beta   90.00
_cell.angle_gamma   90.00
#
_symmetry.space_group_name_H-M   'P 1'
#
loop_
_entity.id
_entity.type
_entity.pdbx_description
1 polymer ?
#
loop_
_entity_poly.entity_id
_entity_poly.type
_entity_poly.pdbx_seq_one_letter_code
_entity_poly.pdbx_strand_id
1 'polypeptide(L)'
;MALSLEDKIRNLKRKRQSFKLGLQAFEKMLETYDSDTQSPDHLQGSFEDIVSEYSTFKKVQPELDIADEDGEYLRERIEIKLEYLRCRVLARSRLL
;
A
#
# COMPACT_ATOMS: atom_id res chain seq x y z
N MET A 1 -12.13 3.20 26.92
CA MET A 1 -13.25 3.53 26.03
C MET A 1 -13.04 2.78 24.72
N ALA A 2 -13.99 1.91 24.32
CA ALA A 2 -13.91 1.26 23.01
C ALA A 2 -14.27 2.30 21.94
N LEU A 3 -13.46 2.40 20.88
CA LEU A 3 -13.80 3.21 19.70
C LEU A 3 -15.14 2.71 19.13
N SER A 4 -16.02 3.65 18.77
CA SER A 4 -17.24 3.32 18.03
C SER A 4 -16.88 2.61 16.72
N LEU A 5 -17.80 1.82 16.17
CA LEU A 5 -17.60 1.16 14.88
C LEU A 5 -17.29 2.19 13.78
N GLU A 6 -17.96 3.34 13.81
CA GLU A 6 -17.70 4.45 12.90
C GLU A 6 -16.28 5.02 13.02
N ASP A 7 -15.78 5.22 14.24
CA ASP A 7 -14.41 5.71 14.44
C ASP A 7 -13.36 4.70 13.99
N LYS A 8 -13.63 3.39 14.16
CA LYS A 8 -12.77 2.33 13.62
C LYS A 8 -12.73 2.39 12.10
N ILE A 9 -13.88 2.43 11.42
CA ILE A 9 -13.96 2.53 9.96
C ILE A 9 -13.25 3.79 9.46
N ARG A 10 -13.48 4.94 10.11
CA ARG A 10 -12.80 6.21 9.76
C ARG A 10 -11.29 6.09 9.86
N ASN A 11 -10.78 5.46 10.91
CA ASN A 11 -9.34 5.24 11.08
C ASN A 11 -8.78 4.28 10.02
N LEU A 12 -9.53 3.23 9.67
CA LEU A 12 -9.13 2.30 8.62
C LEU A 12 -9.09 2.97 7.23
N LYS A 13 -10.07 3.83 6.92
CA LYS A 13 -10.06 4.66 5.71
C LYS A 13 -8.83 5.56 5.64
N ARG A 14 -8.47 6.23 6.74
CA ARG A 14 -7.25 7.06 6.81
C ARG A 14 -5.99 6.23 6.56
N LYS A 15 -5.87 5.07 7.22
CA LYS A 15 -4.72 4.16 7.01
C LYS A 15 -4.62 3.70 5.55
N ARG A 16 -5.74 3.37 4.93
CA ARG A 16 -5.80 3.02 3.50
C ARG A 16 -5.33 4.17 2.62
N GLN A 17 -5.82 5.39 2.86
CA GLN A 17 -5.42 6.56 2.09
C GLN A 17 -3.92 6.86 2.24
N SER A 18 -3.38 6.77 3.46
CA SER A 18 -1.95 6.92 3.72
C SER A 18 -1.12 5.88 2.96
N PHE A 19 -1.54 4.62 2.98
CA PHE A 19 -0.86 3.56 2.23
C PHE A 19 -0.89 3.82 0.71
N LYS A 20 -2.03 4.27 0.17
CA LYS A 20 -2.14 4.63 -1.26
C LYS A 20 -1.15 5.73 -1.65
N LEU A 21 -1.03 6.77 -0.83
CA LEU A 21 -0.05 7.84 -1.07
C LEU A 21 1.39 7.34 -0.99
N GLY A 22 1.71 6.48 -0.01
CA GLY A 22 3.02 5.84 0.10
C GLY A 22 3.36 4.99 -1.12
N LEU A 23 2.39 4.22 -1.60
CA LEU A 23 2.54 3.38 -2.79
C LEU A 23 2.79 4.20 -4.06
N GLN A 24 2.05 5.30 -4.26
CA GLN A 24 2.27 6.21 -5.38
C GLN A 24 3.64 6.90 -5.34
N ALA A 25 4.11 7.27 -4.14
CA ALA A 25 5.44 7.83 -3.96
C ALA A 25 6.52 6.80 -4.31
N PHE A 26 6.33 5.55 -3.89
CA PHE A 26 7.24 4.45 -4.21
C PHE A 26 7.23 4.12 -5.71
N GLU A 27 6.06 4.15 -6.37
CA GLU A 27 5.96 3.98 -7.82
C GLU A 27 6.76 5.06 -8.58
N LYS A 28 6.63 6.33 -8.18
CA LYS A 28 7.43 7.41 -8.77
C LYS A 28 8.93 7.22 -8.55
N MET A 29 9.32 6.82 -7.34
CA MET A 29 10.72 6.52 -7.03
C MET A 29 11.24 5.42 -7.94
N LEU A 30 10.46 4.34 -8.11
CA LEU A 30 10.75 3.26 -9.03
C LEU A 30 10.91 3.77 -10.47
N GLU A 31 9.97 4.56 -11.00
CA GLU A 31 10.02 5.11 -12.36
C GLU A 31 11.27 5.95 -12.63
N THR A 32 11.74 6.70 -11.62
CA THR A 32 12.94 7.54 -11.73
C THR A 32 14.23 6.84 -11.33
N TYR A 33 14.16 5.61 -10.78
CA TYR A 33 15.32 4.88 -10.31
C TYR A 33 16.17 4.41 -11.48
N ASP A 34 17.45 4.79 -11.42
CA ASP A 34 18.47 4.42 -12.39
C ASP A 34 19.58 3.64 -11.66
N SER A 35 19.69 2.35 -12.00
CA SER A 35 20.64 1.41 -11.38
C SER A 35 22.10 1.78 -11.64
N ASP A 36 22.38 2.52 -12.71
CA ASP A 36 23.75 2.90 -13.06
C ASP A 36 24.27 4.07 -12.20
N THR A 37 23.36 4.85 -11.61
CA THR A 37 23.69 6.10 -10.89
C THR A 37 23.29 6.11 -9.43
N GLN A 38 22.41 5.20 -8.98
CA GLN A 38 21.85 5.21 -7.62
C GLN A 38 22.10 3.89 -6.87
N SER A 39 22.51 3.98 -5.60
CA SER A 39 22.62 2.80 -4.73
C SER A 39 21.25 2.14 -4.54
N PRO A 40 21.17 0.80 -4.63
CA PRO A 40 19.92 0.06 -4.40
C PRO A 40 19.45 0.11 -2.94
N ASP A 41 20.30 0.46 -1.97
CA ASP A 41 19.97 0.41 -0.53
C ASP A 41 18.71 1.23 -0.19
N HIS A 42 18.59 2.42 -0.76
CA HIS A 42 17.45 3.30 -0.53
C HIS A 42 16.16 2.74 -1.15
N LEU A 43 16.28 2.11 -2.33
CA LEU A 43 15.16 1.45 -2.99
C LEU A 43 14.73 0.19 -2.21
N GLN A 44 15.69 -0.57 -1.69
CA GLN A 44 15.44 -1.75 -0.89
C GLN A 44 14.72 -1.41 0.42
N GLY A 45 15.19 -0.40 1.16
CA GLY A 45 14.52 0.05 2.39
C GLY A 45 13.07 0.48 2.13
N SER A 46 12.87 1.31 1.11
CA SER A 46 11.52 1.76 0.70
C SER A 46 10.63 0.58 0.27
N PHE A 47 11.20 -0.43 -0.38
CA PHE A 47 10.49 -1.64 -0.77
C PHE A 47 10.05 -2.46 0.44
N GLU A 48 10.91 -2.64 1.43
CA GLU A 48 10.62 -3.37 2.67
C GLU A 48 9.50 -2.67 3.47
N ASP A 49 9.52 -1.34 3.55
CA ASP A 49 8.46 -0.54 4.17
C ASP A 49 7.11 -0.77 3.49
N ILE A 50 7.05 -0.69 2.15
CA ILE A 50 5.82 -0.94 1.39
C ILE A 50 5.31 -2.38 1.57
N VAL A 51 6.20 -3.37 1.65
CA VAL A 51 5.80 -4.76 1.93
C VAL A 51 5.19 -4.90 3.33
N SER A 52 5.80 -4.25 4.33
CA SER A 52 5.31 -4.23 5.71
C SER A 52 3.95 -3.55 5.83
N GLU A 53 3.79 -2.37 5.21
CA GLU A 53 2.54 -1.64 5.19
C GLU A 53 1.44 -2.40 4.47
N TYR A 54 1.73 -3.04 3.33
CA TYR A 54 0.76 -3.86 2.61
C TYR A 54 0.28 -5.07 3.41
N SER A 55 1.17 -5.69 4.21
CA SER A 55 0.81 -6.76 5.13
C SER A 55 -0.19 -6.29 6.19
N THR A 56 0.06 -5.11 6.77
CA THR A 56 -0.84 -4.47 7.73
C THR A 56 -2.18 -4.13 7.08
N PHE A 57 -2.14 -3.53 5.88
CA PHE A 57 -3.33 -3.21 5.09
C PHE A 57 -4.21 -4.44 4.87
N LYS A 58 -3.62 -5.58 4.49
CA LYS A 58 -4.36 -6.84 4.28
C LYS A 58 -5.08 -7.33 5.52
N LYS A 59 -4.45 -7.26 6.69
CA LYS A 59 -5.03 -7.76 7.95
C LYS A 59 -6.28 -6.99 8.36
N VAL A 60 -6.37 -5.72 8.01
CA VAL A 60 -7.49 -4.85 8.41
C VAL A 60 -8.62 -4.76 7.37
N GLN A 61 -8.49 -5.42 6.21
CA GLN A 61 -9.54 -5.41 5.18
C GLN A 61 -10.86 -6.07 5.60
N PRO A 62 -10.87 -7.21 6.31
CA PRO A 62 -12.13 -7.84 6.71
C PRO A 62 -13.03 -6.92 7.55
N GLU A 63 -12.44 -6.01 8.33
CA GLU A 63 -13.20 -5.03 9.12
C GLU A 63 -13.85 -3.94 8.26
N LEU A 64 -13.24 -3.59 7.12
CA LEU A 64 -13.83 -2.66 6.15
C LEU A 64 -14.87 -3.36 5.26
N ASP A 65 -14.64 -4.62 4.90
CA ASP A 65 -15.58 -5.41 4.08
C ASP A 65 -16.97 -5.54 4.76
N ILE A 66 -17.01 -5.59 6.10
CA ILE A 66 -18.28 -5.64 6.86
C ILE A 66 -19.09 -4.34 6.70
N ALA A 67 -18.41 -3.22 6.47
CA ALA A 67 -19.03 -1.91 6.31
C ALA A 67 -19.23 -1.52 4.82
N ASP A 68 -18.93 -2.42 3.89
CA ASP A 68 -18.93 -2.18 2.44
C ASP A 68 -20.31 -2.44 1.83
N GLU A 69 -21.22 -1.48 1.99
CA GLU A 69 -22.62 -1.64 1.54
C GLU A 69 -22.78 -1.59 0.01
N ASP A 70 -21.88 -0.91 -0.70
CA ASP A 70 -21.95 -0.62 -2.14
C ASP A 70 -20.77 -1.21 -2.95
N GLY A 71 -19.89 -1.96 -2.28
CA GLY A 71 -18.71 -2.57 -2.88
C GLY A 71 -17.59 -1.59 -3.22
N GLU A 72 -17.66 -0.32 -2.78
CA GLU A 72 -16.61 0.68 -3.01
C GLU A 72 -15.29 0.23 -2.39
N TYR A 73 -15.32 -0.29 -1.15
CA TYR A 73 -14.09 -0.66 -0.46
C TYR A 73 -13.45 -1.90 -1.07
N LEU A 74 -14.26 -2.82 -1.60
CA LEU A 74 -13.79 -3.96 -2.37
C LEU A 74 -13.07 -3.53 -3.65
N ARG A 75 -13.67 -2.60 -4.42
CA ARG A 75 -13.06 -2.08 -5.66
C ARG A 75 -11.72 -1.41 -5.36
N GLU A 76 -11.69 -0.49 -4.39
CA GLU A 76 -10.47 0.21 -4.01
C GLU A 76 -9.38 -0.75 -3.50
N ARG A 77 -9.77 -1.78 -2.73
CA ARG A 77 -8.84 -2.82 -2.28
C ARG A 77 -8.19 -3.56 -3.45
N ILE A 78 -8.97 -3.87 -4.49
CA ILE A 78 -8.46 -4.54 -5.69
C ILE A 78 -7.48 -3.63 -6.42
N GLU A 79 -7.83 -2.35 -6.61
CA GLU A 79 -6.94 -1.35 -7.23
C GLU A 79 -5.60 -1.26 -6.50
N ILE A 80 -5.63 -1.05 -5.18
CA ILE A 80 -4.44 -0.98 -4.32
C ILE A 80 -3.61 -2.26 -4.43
N LYS A 81 -4.26 -3.43 -4.46
CA LYS A 81 -3.57 -4.71 -4.61
C LYS A 81 -2.86 -4.82 -5.95
N LEU A 82 -3.48 -4.38 -7.04
CA LEU A 82 -2.89 -4.43 -8.38
C LEU A 82 -1.68 -3.48 -8.47
N GLU A 83 -1.82 -2.27 -7.96
CA GLU A 83 -0.75 -1.26 -7.92
C GLU A 83 0.44 -1.74 -7.07
N TYR A 84 0.18 -2.36 -5.92
CA TYR A 84 1.21 -2.97 -5.09
C TYR A 84 1.95 -4.09 -5.83
N LEU A 85 1.22 -4.97 -6.52
CA LEU A 85 1.84 -6.07 -7.27
C LEU A 85 2.72 -5.55 -8.40
N ARG A 86 2.26 -4.50 -9.11
CA ARG A 86 3.06 -3.81 -10.14
C ARG A 86 4.35 -3.25 -9.55
N CYS A 87 4.25 -2.46 -8.48
CA CYS A 87 5.42 -1.89 -7.80
C CYS A 87 6.37 -2.97 -7.30
N ARG A 88 5.84 -4.06 -6.74
CA ARG A 88 6.66 -5.18 -6.24
C ARG A 88 7.45 -5.88 -7.35
N VAL A 89 6.83 -6.11 -8.51
CA VAL A 89 7.51 -6.72 -9.65
C VAL A 89 8.61 -5.79 -10.16
N LEU A 90 8.31 -4.51 -10.32
CA LEU A 90 9.25 -3.48 -10.77
C LEU A 90 10.42 -3.27 -9.80
N ALA A 91 10.16 -3.28 -8.49
CA ALA A 91 11.21 -3.17 -7.48
C ALA A 91 12.15 -4.36 -7.54
N ARG A 92 11.60 -5.58 -7.64
CA ARG A 92 12.42 -6.80 -7.76
C ARG A 92 13.28 -6.80 -9.01
N SER A 93 12.78 -6.32 -10.14
CA SER A 93 13.59 -6.26 -11.37
C SER A 93 14.73 -5.25 -11.31
N ARG A 94 14.66 -4.25 -10.41
CA ARG A 94 15.68 -3.21 -10.23
C ARG A 94 16.70 -3.52 -9.13
N LEU A 95 16.39 -4.47 -8.25
CA LEU A 95 17.24 -4.91 -7.14
C LEU A 95 18.03 -6.20 -7.44
N LEU A 96 17.83 -6.81 -8.62
CA LEU A 96 18.54 -8.00 -9.11
C LEU A 96 19.60 -7.59 -10.13
#